data_AF-A0A927SEK1-F1
#
_entry.id   AF-A0A927SEK1-F1
#
_cell.length_a   1.000
_cell.length_b   1.000
_cell.length_c   1.000
_cell.angle_alpha   90.00
_cell.angle_beta   90.00
_cell.angle_gamma   90.00
#
_symmetry.space_group_name_H-M   'P 1'
#
loop_
_entity.id
_entity.type
_entity.pdbx_description
1 polymer ?
#
loop_
_entity_poly.entity_id
_entity_poly.type
_entity_poly.pdbx_seq_one_letter_code
_entity_poly.pdbx_strand_id
1 'polypeptide(L)'
;MTSGNINNTYRLTYKSGDKLIQYTLQHINPYVFKEPDKVMENIKNVTEHLKSTLEAQGLDPSRRVLQMIKTKTGDIMYKDPSGYYWRAYYFIDNATPYNSVEKPEHFYEVGRIFGEFQKLLCNYPVEDLHETIPDFHNTTRRFYAFVASVAEDKAGRVEEVENEIEFLFDRRRMMGEIVKKLKTGEIARRVTHNDTKINNVLIDDETDKAICVIDLDTVMPGSALYDFGDAIRFGASTAAEDEEDISKISLDMNLFKKFTAGFLSEVRGFLPDHEIRLLPLGVKVITCELAMRFLTDYIDGDLYFKVRSPDHNLIRARAQMKLLTDIEKKSEEMEKVIEELLK
;
A
#
# COMPACT_ATOMS: atom_id res chain seq x y z
N MET A 1 14.37 -3.83 -12.30
CA MET A 1 13.21 -3.04 -11.84
C MET A 1 13.66 -2.32 -10.58
N THR A 2 13.68 -0.99 -10.60
CA THR A 2 14.44 -0.14 -9.64
C THR A 2 13.56 0.62 -8.65
N SER A 3 12.25 0.34 -8.57
CA SER A 3 11.32 1.05 -7.67
C SER A 3 10.95 0.30 -6.38
N GLY A 4 11.46 -0.92 -6.16
CA GLY A 4 11.23 -1.66 -4.91
C GLY A 4 12.01 -1.06 -3.75
N ASN A 5 11.33 -0.40 -2.81
CA ASN A 5 11.98 0.25 -1.69
C ASN A 5 12.43 -0.73 -0.59
N ILE A 6 11.77 -1.89 -0.46
CA ILE A 6 11.99 -2.84 0.63
C ILE A 6 12.91 -4.00 0.20
N ASN A 7 12.47 -4.85 -0.74
CA ASN A 7 13.22 -6.03 -1.20
C ASN A 7 14.15 -5.74 -2.40
N ASN A 8 15.23 -6.51 -2.54
CA ASN A 8 16.04 -6.47 -3.75
C ASN A 8 15.42 -7.38 -4.82
N THR A 9 15.06 -6.80 -5.96
CA THR A 9 14.31 -7.50 -7.02
C THR A 9 15.14 -7.64 -8.30
N TYR A 10 15.24 -8.86 -8.81
CA TYR A 10 15.97 -9.24 -10.02
C TYR A 10 15.02 -9.83 -11.05
N ARG A 11 15.19 -9.46 -12.33
CA ARG A 11 14.52 -10.12 -13.46
C ARG A 11 15.48 -11.15 -14.04
N LEU A 12 15.12 -12.42 -13.95
CA LEU A 12 15.86 -13.50 -14.57
C LEU A 12 15.26 -13.80 -15.94
N THR A 13 16.10 -13.93 -16.97
CA THR A 13 15.67 -14.32 -18.32
C THR A 13 16.44 -15.54 -18.76
N TYR A 14 15.72 -16.61 -19.09
CA TYR A 14 16.28 -17.87 -19.57
C TYR A 14 15.79 -18.12 -20.98
N LYS A 15 16.66 -18.72 -21.80
CA LYS A 15 16.31 -19.18 -23.14
C LYS A 15 16.08 -20.70 -23.11
N SER A 16 14.90 -21.14 -23.51
CA SER A 16 14.53 -22.56 -23.64
C SER A 16 14.09 -22.82 -25.08
N GLY A 17 15.03 -23.25 -25.94
CA GLY A 17 14.82 -23.27 -27.38
C GLY A 17 14.61 -21.86 -27.92
N ASP A 18 13.52 -21.63 -28.65
CA ASP A 18 13.14 -20.31 -29.18
C ASP A 18 12.28 -19.48 -28.20
N LYS A 19 11.92 -20.04 -27.04
CA LYS A 19 11.12 -19.34 -26.04
C LYS A 19 12.02 -18.65 -25.01
N LEU A 20 11.68 -17.42 -24.68
CA LEU A 20 12.19 -16.74 -23.49
C LEU A 20 11.26 -17.03 -22.31
N ILE A 21 11.82 -17.47 -21.20
CA ILE A 21 11.09 -17.67 -19.95
C ILE A 21 11.67 -16.71 -18.92
N GLN A 22 10.80 -15.98 -18.25
CA GLN A 22 11.19 -14.92 -17.35
C GLN A 22 10.65 -15.16 -15.95
N TYR A 23 11.44 -14.76 -14.97
CA TYR A 23 11.11 -14.90 -13.56
C TYR A 23 11.49 -13.64 -12.79
N THR A 24 10.74 -13.36 -11.74
CA THR A 24 11.09 -12.35 -10.74
C THR A 24 11.71 -13.08 -9.56
N LEU A 25 12.98 -12.82 -9.26
CA LEU A 25 13.67 -13.32 -8.07
C LEU A 25 13.81 -12.18 -7.07
N GLN A 26 13.44 -12.42 -5.81
CA GLN A 26 13.55 -11.43 -4.76
C GLN A 26 14.34 -11.94 -3.57
N HIS A 27 15.26 -11.11 -3.09
CA HIS A 27 15.86 -11.25 -1.77
C HIS A 27 15.00 -10.47 -0.77
N ILE A 28 14.38 -11.19 0.16
CA ILE A 28 13.47 -10.63 1.18
C ILE A 28 14.30 -9.84 2.19
N ASN A 29 13.86 -8.61 2.51
CA ASN A 29 14.55 -7.74 3.45
C ASN A 29 14.38 -8.23 4.91
N PRO A 30 15.43 -8.73 5.57
CA PRO A 30 15.33 -9.29 6.92
C PRO A 30 15.19 -8.22 8.01
N TYR A 31 15.48 -6.95 7.72
CA TYR A 31 15.34 -5.85 8.68
C TYR A 31 13.87 -5.47 8.86
N VAL A 32 13.11 -5.41 7.76
CA VAL A 32 11.69 -5.09 7.76
C VAL A 32 10.86 -6.33 8.11
N PHE A 33 11.12 -7.46 7.45
CA PHE A 33 10.39 -8.71 7.65
C PHE A 33 11.18 -9.67 8.54
N LYS A 34 10.97 -9.53 9.85
CA LYS A 34 11.66 -10.34 10.87
C LYS A 34 11.25 -11.81 10.87
N GLU A 35 10.06 -12.11 10.34
CA GLU A 35 9.51 -13.46 10.22
C GLU A 35 9.11 -13.78 8.76
N PRO A 36 10.07 -13.97 7.83
CA PRO A 36 9.80 -14.19 6.42
C PRO A 36 8.88 -15.38 6.12
N ASP A 37 8.90 -16.42 6.97
CA ASP A 37 8.03 -17.58 6.83
C ASP A 37 6.54 -17.19 6.90
N LYS A 38 6.17 -16.30 7.83
CA LYS A 38 4.79 -15.78 7.97
C LYS A 38 4.37 -14.94 6.76
N VAL A 39 5.28 -14.13 6.24
CA VAL A 39 5.05 -13.36 5.01
C VAL A 39 4.74 -14.30 3.85
N MET A 40 5.56 -15.35 3.69
CA MET A 40 5.38 -16.31 2.61
C MET A 40 4.14 -17.18 2.79
N GLU A 41 3.75 -17.52 4.02
CA GLU A 41 2.49 -18.22 4.30
C GLU A 41 1.27 -17.38 3.90
N ASN A 42 1.23 -16.09 4.28
CA ASN A 42 0.17 -15.18 3.84
C ASN A 42 0.09 -15.10 2.32
N ILE A 43 1.22 -14.85 1.65
CA ILE A 43 1.28 -14.74 0.19
C ILE A 43 0.80 -16.02 -0.47
N LYS A 44 1.24 -17.18 0.02
CA LYS A 44 0.80 -18.47 -0.49
C LYS A 44 -0.71 -18.63 -0.37
N ASN A 45 -1.25 -18.45 0.83
CA ASN A 45 -2.65 -18.74 1.07
C ASN A 45 -3.57 -17.75 0.32
N VAL A 46 -3.18 -16.47 0.23
CA VAL A 46 -3.89 -15.45 -0.53
C VAL A 46 -3.84 -15.74 -2.02
N THR A 47 -2.66 -16.03 -2.59
CA THR A 47 -2.55 -16.31 -4.03
C THR A 47 -3.25 -17.61 -4.42
N GLU A 48 -3.21 -18.65 -3.59
CA GLU A 48 -3.96 -19.88 -3.82
C GLU A 48 -5.47 -19.63 -3.77
N HIS A 49 -5.97 -18.85 -2.81
CA HIS A 49 -7.38 -18.47 -2.74
C HIS A 49 -7.84 -17.67 -3.96
N LEU A 50 -7.10 -16.61 -4.33
CA LEU A 50 -7.40 -15.79 -5.51
C LEU A 50 -7.43 -16.65 -6.78
N LYS A 51 -6.45 -17.53 -6.94
CA LYS A 51 -6.36 -18.47 -8.06
C LYS A 51 -7.60 -19.36 -8.15
N SER A 52 -7.95 -20.04 -7.05
CA SER A 52 -9.11 -20.94 -7.02
C SER A 52 -10.43 -20.21 -7.25
N THR A 53 -10.58 -19.00 -6.71
CA THR A 53 -11.78 -18.18 -6.91
C THR A 53 -11.93 -17.73 -8.37
N LEU A 54 -10.85 -17.34 -9.04
CA LEU A 54 -10.86 -16.98 -10.47
C LEU A 54 -11.13 -18.19 -11.37
N GLU A 55 -10.49 -19.33 -11.10
CA GLU A 55 -10.70 -20.57 -11.84
C GLU A 55 -12.16 -21.06 -11.72
N ALA A 56 -12.78 -20.93 -10.54
CA ALA A 56 -14.19 -21.24 -10.33
C ALA A 56 -15.15 -20.33 -11.12
N GLN A 57 -14.71 -19.11 -11.48
CA GLN A 57 -15.45 -18.20 -12.35
C GLN A 57 -15.15 -18.43 -13.85
N GLY A 58 -14.31 -19.41 -14.18
CA GLY A 58 -13.89 -19.67 -15.57
C GLY A 58 -12.88 -18.66 -16.11
N LEU A 59 -12.20 -17.91 -15.24
CA LEU A 59 -11.19 -16.91 -15.61
C LEU A 59 -9.78 -17.52 -15.50
N ASP A 60 -8.87 -17.09 -16.39
CA ASP A 60 -7.47 -17.51 -16.35
C ASP A 60 -6.68 -16.69 -15.30
N PRO A 61 -6.13 -17.34 -14.25
CA PRO A 61 -5.35 -16.66 -13.23
C PRO A 61 -3.90 -16.36 -13.66
N SER A 62 -3.43 -16.87 -14.81
CA SER A 62 -2.01 -16.85 -15.21
C SER A 62 -1.33 -15.49 -15.16
N ARG A 63 -2.05 -14.44 -15.57
CA ARG A 63 -1.61 -13.04 -15.55
C ARG A 63 -2.35 -12.18 -14.53
N ARG A 64 -3.21 -12.80 -13.69
CA ARG A 64 -4.04 -12.10 -12.70
C ARG A 64 -3.61 -12.30 -11.26
N VAL A 65 -2.81 -13.32 -10.99
CA VAL A 65 -2.33 -13.66 -9.64
C VAL A 65 -0.84 -14.00 -9.73
N LEU A 66 -0.06 -13.54 -8.76
CA LEU A 66 1.34 -13.94 -8.63
C LEU A 66 1.46 -15.46 -8.44
N GLN A 67 2.22 -16.11 -9.32
CA GLN A 67 2.47 -17.54 -9.25
C GLN A 67 3.88 -17.80 -8.73
N MET A 68 3.96 -18.37 -7.52
CA MET A 68 5.24 -18.73 -6.90
C MET A 68 5.90 -19.92 -7.61
N ILE A 69 7.23 -19.91 -7.63
CA ILE A 69 8.06 -21.00 -8.09
C ILE A 69 8.57 -21.74 -6.88
N LYS A 70 8.29 -23.04 -6.83
CA LYS A 70 8.78 -23.91 -5.75
C LYS A 70 10.27 -24.20 -5.91
N THR A 71 10.96 -24.36 -4.79
CA THR A 71 12.32 -24.91 -4.75
C THR A 71 12.32 -26.35 -5.24
N LYS A 72 13.50 -26.92 -5.47
CA LYS A 72 13.65 -28.35 -5.82
C LYS A 72 13.12 -29.29 -4.73
N THR A 73 13.02 -28.83 -3.49
CA THR A 73 12.46 -29.56 -2.35
C THR A 73 10.94 -29.35 -2.19
N GLY A 74 10.34 -28.46 -2.98
CA GLY A 74 8.90 -28.17 -2.96
C GLY A 74 8.49 -26.96 -2.11
N ASP A 75 9.44 -26.28 -1.48
CA ASP A 75 9.21 -25.12 -0.62
C ASP A 75 8.92 -23.86 -1.44
N ILE A 76 8.22 -22.88 -0.86
CA ILE A 76 7.89 -21.60 -1.49
C ILE A 76 8.97 -20.52 -1.30
N MET A 77 9.97 -20.81 -0.47
CA MET A 77 11.06 -19.91 -0.12
C MET A 77 12.34 -20.71 0.05
N TYR A 78 13.48 -20.10 -0.28
CA TYR A 78 14.81 -20.68 -0.12
C TYR A 78 15.64 -19.84 0.84
N LYS A 79 16.22 -20.47 1.86
CA LYS A 79 17.22 -19.85 2.72
C LYS A 79 18.61 -20.24 2.22
N ASP A 80 19.42 -19.26 1.85
CA ASP A 80 20.78 -19.51 1.36
C ASP A 80 21.75 -19.81 2.52
N PRO A 81 22.97 -20.31 2.23
CA PRO A 81 23.97 -20.63 3.26
C PRO A 81 24.41 -19.44 4.11
N SER A 82 24.22 -18.20 3.62
CA SER A 82 24.52 -16.97 4.36
C SER A 82 23.37 -16.53 5.27
N GLY A 83 22.24 -17.27 5.24
CA GLY A 83 21.06 -17.03 6.06
C GLY A 83 20.04 -16.08 5.43
N TYR A 84 20.22 -15.67 4.17
CA TYR A 84 19.29 -14.79 3.48
C TYR A 84 18.13 -15.57 2.84
N TYR A 85 16.97 -14.93 2.77
CA TYR A 85 15.74 -15.55 2.26
C TYR A 85 15.42 -15.07 0.85
N TRP A 86 15.10 -16.03 -0.01
CA TRP A 86 14.85 -15.83 -1.43
C TRP A 86 13.51 -16.44 -1.84
N ARG A 87 12.79 -15.74 -2.72
CA ARG A 87 11.57 -16.26 -3.36
C ARG A 87 11.57 -15.94 -4.83
N ALA A 88 10.81 -16.71 -5.61
CA ALA A 88 10.69 -16.46 -7.04
C ALA A 88 9.24 -16.59 -7.52
N TYR A 89 8.89 -15.78 -8.52
CA TYR A 89 7.60 -15.79 -9.20
C TYR A 89 7.79 -15.92 -10.71
N TYR A 90 6.80 -16.46 -11.40
CA TYR A 90 6.69 -16.28 -12.85
C TYR A 90 6.57 -14.79 -13.17
N PHE A 91 7.35 -14.34 -14.16
CA PHE A 91 7.27 -12.95 -14.61
C PHE A 91 6.00 -12.78 -15.45
N ILE A 92 5.18 -11.80 -15.10
CA ILE A 92 4.02 -11.39 -15.89
C ILE A 92 4.53 -10.43 -16.96
N ASP A 93 4.52 -10.86 -18.21
CA ASP A 93 4.96 -10.08 -19.36
C ASP A 93 3.85 -9.21 -19.94
N ASN A 94 4.22 -8.33 -20.88
CA ASN A 94 3.34 -7.38 -21.57
C ASN A 94 2.44 -6.58 -20.61
N ALA A 95 3.01 -6.19 -19.46
CA ALA A 95 2.35 -5.39 -18.47
C ALA A 95 3.36 -4.48 -17.75
N THR A 96 2.95 -3.25 -17.50
CA THR A 96 3.79 -2.19 -16.97
C THR A 96 3.32 -1.75 -15.58
N PRO A 97 4.19 -1.76 -14.56
CA PRO A 97 3.95 -1.04 -13.31
C PRO A 97 4.34 0.43 -13.46
N TYR A 98 3.35 1.33 -13.35
CA TYR A 98 3.59 2.77 -13.46
C TYR A 98 4.01 3.37 -12.12
N ASN A 99 5.06 4.21 -12.12
CA ASN A 99 5.52 4.88 -10.89
C ASN A 99 4.66 6.09 -10.48
N SER A 100 3.82 6.58 -11.39
CA SER A 100 2.88 7.68 -11.21
C SER A 100 1.70 7.51 -12.16
N VAL A 101 0.58 8.20 -11.90
CA VAL A 101 -0.57 8.18 -12.81
C VAL A 101 -0.23 8.96 -14.09
N GLU A 102 -0.14 8.28 -15.23
CA GLU A 102 0.10 8.91 -16.54
C GLU A 102 -1.20 9.36 -17.23
N LYS A 103 -2.28 8.59 -17.05
CA LYS A 103 -3.62 8.88 -17.59
C LYS A 103 -4.67 8.67 -16.49
N PRO A 104 -5.69 9.53 -16.36
CA PRO A 104 -6.75 9.36 -15.35
C PRO A 104 -7.44 7.99 -15.40
N GLU A 105 -7.54 7.39 -16.59
CA GLU A 105 -8.13 6.07 -16.82
C GLU A 105 -7.33 4.94 -16.18
N HIS A 106 -6.00 5.06 -16.10
CA HIS A 106 -5.18 4.08 -15.37
C HIS A 106 -5.57 4.09 -13.90
N PHE A 107 -5.86 5.25 -13.33
CA PHE A 107 -6.21 5.35 -11.91
C PHE A 107 -7.64 4.84 -11.61
N TYR A 108 -8.54 4.91 -12.60
CA TYR A 108 -9.80 4.15 -12.54
C TYR A 108 -9.54 2.64 -12.48
N GLU A 109 -8.68 2.11 -13.35
CA GLU A 109 -8.35 0.67 -13.38
C GLU A 109 -7.63 0.21 -12.11
N VAL A 110 -6.76 1.05 -11.53
CA VAL A 110 -6.12 0.81 -10.23
C VAL A 110 -7.17 0.74 -9.11
N GLY A 111 -8.14 1.65 -9.10
CA GLY A 111 -9.29 1.57 -8.19
C GLY A 111 -10.07 0.27 -8.37
N ARG A 112 -10.39 -0.08 -9.62
CA ARG A 112 -11.11 -1.31 -9.98
C ARG A 112 -10.38 -2.54 -9.46
N ILE A 113 -9.10 -2.71 -9.74
CA ILE A 113 -8.38 -3.94 -9.35
C ILE A 113 -8.21 -4.07 -7.83
N PHE A 114 -8.00 -2.97 -7.08
CA PHE A 114 -7.98 -3.06 -5.62
C PHE A 114 -9.36 -3.33 -5.03
N GLY A 115 -10.43 -2.83 -5.65
CA GLY A 115 -11.79 -3.22 -5.31
C GLY A 115 -12.08 -4.69 -5.61
N GLU A 116 -11.62 -5.19 -6.76
CA GLU A 116 -11.68 -6.60 -7.15
C GLU A 116 -10.89 -7.48 -6.17
N PHE A 117 -9.70 -7.04 -5.75
CA PHE A 117 -8.89 -7.72 -4.73
C PHE A 117 -9.66 -7.88 -3.41
N GLN A 118 -10.28 -6.80 -2.91
CA GLN A 118 -11.12 -6.84 -1.72
C GLN A 118 -12.33 -7.77 -1.90
N LYS A 119 -12.97 -7.74 -3.07
CA LYS A 119 -14.11 -8.60 -3.43
C LYS A 119 -13.74 -10.07 -3.47
N LEU A 120 -12.62 -10.42 -4.12
CA LEU A 120 -12.17 -11.81 -4.25
C LEU A 120 -11.74 -12.41 -2.91
N LEU A 121 -11.36 -11.58 -1.95
CA LEU A 121 -10.95 -11.99 -0.60
C LEU A 121 -12.04 -11.80 0.45
N CYS A 122 -13.27 -11.41 0.07
CA CYS A 122 -14.33 -11.11 1.04
C CYS A 122 -14.75 -12.32 1.90
N ASN A 123 -14.53 -13.54 1.38
CA ASN A 123 -14.80 -14.80 2.07
C ASN A 123 -13.53 -15.49 2.61
N TYR A 124 -12.36 -14.85 2.50
CA TYR A 124 -11.13 -15.40 3.05
C TYR A 124 -11.16 -15.30 4.59
N PRO A 125 -10.82 -16.37 5.33
CA PRO A 125 -10.76 -16.36 6.79
C PRO A 125 -9.62 -15.45 7.29
N VAL A 126 -9.93 -14.21 7.67
CA VAL A 126 -8.94 -13.19 8.08
C VAL A 126 -8.03 -13.67 9.22
N GLU A 127 -8.52 -14.54 10.11
CA GLU A 127 -7.74 -15.08 11.23
C GLU A 127 -6.63 -16.05 10.79
N ASP A 128 -6.65 -16.52 9.54
CA ASP A 128 -5.59 -17.35 8.96
C ASP A 128 -4.40 -16.51 8.44
N LEU A 129 -4.48 -15.17 8.51
CA LEU A 129 -3.38 -14.29 8.15
C LEU A 129 -2.57 -13.86 9.38
N HIS A 130 -1.26 -13.83 9.20
CA HIS A 130 -0.32 -13.25 10.14
C HIS A 130 -0.23 -11.73 9.97
N GLU A 131 0.01 -10.99 11.05
CA GLU A 131 0.53 -9.63 10.94
C GLU A 131 2.02 -9.70 10.56
N THR A 132 2.34 -9.38 9.30
CA THR A 132 3.72 -9.44 8.79
C THR A 132 4.59 -8.32 9.34
N ILE A 133 3.98 -7.17 9.60
CA ILE A 133 4.56 -6.06 10.33
C ILE A 133 3.57 -5.71 11.45
N PRO A 134 3.87 -6.02 12.72
CA PRO A 134 2.99 -5.70 13.83
C PRO A 134 2.63 -4.22 13.85
N ASP A 135 1.36 -3.92 14.13
CA ASP A 135 0.87 -2.55 14.29
C ASP A 135 1.10 -1.65 13.07
N PHE A 136 1.15 -2.22 11.86
CA PHE A 136 1.54 -1.49 10.65
C PHE A 136 0.80 -0.17 10.48
N HIS A 137 -0.54 -0.23 10.42
CA HIS A 137 -1.46 0.92 10.39
C HIS A 137 -2.15 1.20 11.73
N ASN A 138 -1.58 0.72 12.84
CA ASN A 138 -2.07 1.08 14.18
C ASN A 138 -1.56 2.46 14.56
N THR A 139 -2.18 3.48 13.98
CA THR A 139 -1.84 4.90 14.14
C THR A 139 -1.79 5.36 15.61
N THR A 140 -2.56 4.74 16.50
CA THR A 140 -2.50 5.05 17.94
C THR A 140 -1.15 4.62 18.53
N ARG A 141 -0.69 3.39 18.24
CA ARG A 141 0.63 2.92 18.67
C ARG A 141 1.77 3.65 17.96
N ARG A 142 1.61 3.95 16.66
CA ARG A 142 2.57 4.78 15.91
C ARG A 142 2.73 6.16 16.52
N PHE A 143 1.63 6.79 16.96
CA PHE A 143 1.69 8.08 17.64
C PHE A 143 2.45 8.01 18.97
N TYR A 144 2.26 6.95 19.77
CA TYR A 144 3.06 6.77 20.98
C TYR A 144 4.55 6.56 20.68
N ALA A 145 4.89 5.82 19.63
CA ALA A 145 6.27 5.67 19.19
C ALA A 145 6.88 7.00 18.72
N PHE A 146 6.11 7.81 18.00
CA PHE A 146 6.51 9.17 17.60
C PHE A 146 6.80 10.06 18.82
N VAL A 147 5.90 10.07 19.82
CA VAL A 147 6.12 10.83 21.05
C VAL A 147 7.39 10.38 21.79
N ALA A 148 7.66 9.08 21.82
CA ALA A 148 8.90 8.56 22.40
C ALA A 148 10.14 9.01 21.61
N SER A 149 10.11 8.96 20.28
CA SER A 149 11.20 9.45 19.42
C SER A 149 11.46 10.95 19.63
N VAL A 150 10.42 11.77 19.72
CA VAL A 150 10.54 13.21 20.05
C VAL A 150 11.19 13.43 21.42
N ALA A 151 10.86 12.60 22.42
CA ALA A 151 11.45 12.73 23.76
C ALA A 151 12.91 12.24 23.84
N GLU A 152 13.27 11.24 23.04
CA GLU A 152 14.62 10.69 22.98
C GLU A 152 15.57 11.56 22.13
N ASP A 153 15.03 12.21 21.08
CA ASP A 153 15.74 13.08 20.15
C ASP A 153 17.12 12.53 19.72
N LYS A 154 17.14 11.26 19.26
CA LYS A 154 18.38 10.52 19.03
C LYS A 154 19.36 11.24 18.10
N ALA A 155 18.83 11.95 17.11
CA ALA A 155 19.63 12.69 16.13
C ALA A 155 19.83 14.17 16.49
N GLY A 156 19.24 14.69 17.57
CA GLY A 156 19.34 16.10 17.95
C GLY A 156 18.64 17.04 16.99
N ARG A 157 17.53 16.61 16.37
CA ARG A 157 16.82 17.30 15.28
C ARG A 157 15.48 17.88 15.71
N VAL A 158 15.00 17.61 16.93
CA VAL A 158 13.66 18.03 17.39
C VAL A 158 13.47 19.54 17.38
N GLU A 159 14.49 20.32 17.76
CA GLU A 159 14.44 21.80 17.73
C GLU A 159 14.19 22.37 16.33
N GLU A 160 14.53 21.62 15.27
CA GLU A 160 14.37 22.06 13.87
C GLU A 160 12.96 21.83 13.32
N VAL A 161 12.12 21.04 14.02
CA VAL A 161 10.85 20.50 13.50
C VAL A 161 9.67 20.68 14.47
N GLU A 162 9.72 21.65 15.37
CA GLU A 162 8.66 21.91 16.36
C GLU A 162 7.28 22.12 15.71
N ASN A 163 7.22 22.85 14.59
CA ASN A 163 5.95 23.10 13.88
C ASN A 163 5.35 21.81 13.29
N GLU A 164 6.19 20.95 12.74
CA GLU A 164 5.80 19.64 12.19
C GLU A 164 5.32 18.70 13.31
N ILE A 165 5.93 18.77 14.49
CA ILE A 165 5.48 18.05 15.68
C ILE A 165 4.09 18.53 16.09
N GLU A 166 3.90 19.84 16.29
CA GLU A 166 2.60 20.43 16.66
C GLU A 166 1.50 20.05 15.67
N PHE A 167 1.81 20.11 14.37
CA PHE A 167 0.89 19.73 13.28
C PHE A 167 0.32 18.31 13.46
N LEU A 168 1.14 17.35 13.88
CA LEU A 168 0.74 15.97 14.13
C LEU A 168 -0.02 15.81 15.46
N PHE A 169 0.39 16.55 16.50
CA PHE A 169 -0.27 16.54 17.80
C PHE A 169 -1.72 17.04 17.73
N ASP A 170 -1.98 18.05 16.90
CA ASP A 170 -3.34 18.56 16.66
C ASP A 170 -4.26 17.52 16.01
N ARG A 171 -3.69 16.60 15.23
CA ARG A 171 -4.40 15.57 14.47
C ARG A 171 -4.46 14.21 15.14
N ARG A 172 -3.92 14.07 16.35
CA ARG A 172 -3.86 12.80 17.11
C ARG A 172 -5.21 12.10 17.28
N ARG A 173 -6.30 12.87 17.44
CA ARG A 173 -7.66 12.31 17.59
C ARG A 173 -8.14 11.68 16.30
N MET A 174 -7.99 12.37 15.17
CA MET A 174 -8.37 11.89 13.84
C MET A 174 -7.58 10.63 13.50
N MET A 175 -6.26 10.62 13.76
CA MET A 175 -5.43 9.44 13.50
C MET A 175 -5.96 8.18 14.20
N GLY A 176 -6.46 8.27 15.43
CA GLY A 176 -6.98 7.12 16.18
C GLY A 176 -8.37 6.62 15.78
N GLU A 177 -9.07 7.28 14.85
CA GLU A 177 -10.48 6.96 14.57
C GLU A 177 -10.67 5.58 13.94
N ILE A 178 -9.88 5.20 12.93
CA ILE A 178 -10.03 3.89 12.28
C ILE A 178 -9.73 2.76 13.28
N VAL A 179 -8.69 2.90 14.10
CA VAL A 179 -8.36 1.94 15.17
C VAL A 179 -9.52 1.79 16.16
N LYS A 180 -10.15 2.90 16.56
CA LYS A 180 -11.32 2.88 17.44
C LYS A 180 -12.52 2.20 16.77
N LYS A 181 -12.79 2.49 15.49
CA LYS A 181 -13.90 1.90 14.74
C LYS A 181 -13.73 0.39 14.53
N LEU A 182 -12.52 -0.07 14.23
CA LEU A 182 -12.18 -1.51 14.18
C LEU A 182 -12.41 -2.17 15.54
N LYS A 183 -11.90 -1.57 16.62
CA LYS A 183 -12.04 -2.12 17.98
C LYS A 183 -13.50 -2.21 18.46
N THR A 184 -14.33 -1.27 18.04
CA THR A 184 -15.76 -1.22 18.41
C THR A 184 -16.64 -2.06 17.47
N GLY A 185 -16.09 -2.60 16.39
CA GLY A 185 -16.85 -3.35 15.38
C GLY A 185 -17.73 -2.48 14.47
N GLU A 186 -17.55 -1.15 14.48
CA GLU A 186 -18.27 -0.24 13.59
C GLU A 186 -17.86 -0.47 12.11
N ILE A 187 -16.60 -0.86 11.90
CA ILE A 187 -16.07 -1.27 10.60
C ILE A 187 -15.44 -2.66 10.73
N ALA A 188 -15.56 -3.49 9.68
CA ALA A 188 -15.06 -4.86 9.70
C ALA A 188 -13.54 -4.94 9.50
N ARG A 189 -12.91 -5.93 10.15
CA ARG A 189 -11.55 -6.38 9.83
C ARG A 189 -11.60 -7.22 8.56
N ARG A 190 -10.74 -6.92 7.59
CA ARG A 190 -10.71 -7.56 6.26
C ARG A 190 -9.28 -7.95 5.90
N VAL A 191 -9.10 -8.78 4.88
CA VAL A 191 -7.81 -8.92 4.23
C VAL A 191 -7.52 -7.62 3.47
N THR A 192 -6.38 -6.99 3.73
CA THR A 192 -5.96 -5.76 3.06
C THR A 192 -4.58 -5.88 2.48
N HIS A 193 -4.30 -5.10 1.45
CA HIS A 193 -2.99 -5.07 0.81
C HIS A 193 -1.99 -4.26 1.64
N ASN A 194 -2.43 -3.13 2.22
CA ASN A 194 -1.68 -2.19 3.06
C ASN A 194 -0.55 -1.39 2.36
N ASP A 195 -0.23 -1.66 1.09
CA ASP A 195 0.66 -0.82 0.25
C ASP A 195 0.10 -0.66 -1.17
N THR A 196 -0.98 0.11 -1.34
CA THR A 196 -1.80 0.14 -2.56
C THR A 196 -1.36 1.21 -3.56
N LYS A 197 -0.06 1.44 -3.67
CA LYS A 197 0.52 2.37 -4.63
C LYS A 197 0.31 1.86 -6.06
N ILE A 198 0.19 2.78 -7.02
CA ILE A 198 -0.04 2.43 -8.44
C ILE A 198 1.08 1.54 -9.02
N ASN A 199 2.31 1.65 -8.51
CA ASN A 199 3.42 0.79 -8.95
C ASN A 199 3.33 -0.66 -8.45
N ASN A 200 2.39 -0.95 -7.54
CA ASN A 200 2.01 -2.30 -7.11
C ASN A 200 0.85 -2.88 -7.94
N VAL A 201 0.53 -2.25 -9.08
CA VAL A 201 -0.43 -2.76 -10.06
C VAL A 201 0.23 -2.90 -11.41
N LEU A 202 0.08 -4.08 -12.02
CA LEU A 202 0.46 -4.32 -13.42
C LEU A 202 -0.71 -3.96 -14.32
N ILE A 203 -0.48 -3.03 -15.26
CA ILE A 203 -1.43 -2.65 -16.31
C ILE A 203 -0.97 -3.29 -17.62
N ASP A 204 -1.88 -3.99 -18.29
CA ASP A 204 -1.62 -4.67 -19.55
C ASP A 204 -1.34 -3.68 -20.68
N ASP A 205 -0.23 -3.89 -21.40
CA ASP A 205 0.29 -2.95 -22.39
C ASP A 205 -0.60 -2.84 -23.64
N GLU A 206 -1.43 -3.85 -23.91
CA GLU A 206 -2.32 -3.87 -25.09
C GLU A 206 -3.71 -3.27 -24.77
N THR A 207 -4.25 -3.59 -23.59
CA THR A 207 -5.63 -3.26 -23.23
C THR A 207 -5.77 -2.04 -22.31
N ASP A 208 -4.66 -1.52 -21.77
CA ASP A 208 -4.64 -0.49 -20.71
C ASP A 208 -5.46 -0.91 -19.47
N LYS A 209 -5.69 -2.21 -19.25
CA LYS A 209 -6.43 -2.74 -18.10
C LYS A 209 -5.51 -3.18 -16.98
N ALA A 210 -5.84 -2.86 -15.74
CA ALA A 210 -5.16 -3.42 -14.58
C ALA A 210 -5.43 -4.94 -14.51
N ILE A 211 -4.37 -5.74 -14.49
CA ILE A 211 -4.47 -7.21 -14.55
C ILE A 211 -4.01 -7.91 -13.28
N CYS A 212 -3.01 -7.40 -12.55
CA CYS A 212 -2.49 -8.06 -11.36
C CYS A 212 -2.05 -7.07 -10.29
N VAL A 213 -2.41 -7.33 -9.03
CA VAL A 213 -1.81 -6.69 -7.86
C VAL A 213 -0.54 -7.45 -7.48
N ILE A 214 0.53 -6.72 -7.20
CA ILE A 214 1.84 -7.26 -6.82
C ILE A 214 2.29 -6.67 -5.48
N ASP A 215 3.44 -7.12 -4.96
CA ASP A 215 3.99 -6.71 -3.66
C ASP A 215 3.10 -7.07 -2.45
N LEU A 216 2.78 -8.35 -2.35
CA LEU A 216 1.86 -8.89 -1.35
C LEU A 216 2.46 -9.05 0.07
N ASP A 217 3.59 -8.41 0.36
CA ASP A 217 4.33 -8.62 1.63
C ASP A 217 3.62 -8.06 2.85
N THR A 218 2.83 -7.03 2.62
CA THR A 218 2.01 -6.39 3.65
C THR A 218 0.56 -6.84 3.58
N VAL A 219 0.25 -7.91 2.83
CA VAL A 219 -1.07 -8.53 2.90
C VAL A 219 -1.27 -9.17 4.27
N MET A 220 -2.18 -8.59 5.04
CA MET A 220 -2.49 -8.98 6.41
C MET A 220 -3.87 -8.41 6.80
N PRO A 221 -4.38 -8.71 8.00
CA PRO A 221 -5.65 -8.14 8.45
C PRO A 221 -5.60 -6.62 8.62
N GLY A 222 -6.61 -5.91 8.12
CA GLY A 222 -6.73 -4.46 8.24
C GLY A 222 -8.15 -3.96 7.94
N SER A 223 -8.23 -2.76 7.37
CA SER A 223 -9.48 -2.13 6.92
C SER A 223 -9.37 -1.66 5.48
N ALA A 224 -10.44 -1.80 4.69
CA ALA A 224 -10.50 -1.29 3.32
C ALA A 224 -10.23 0.24 3.25
N LEU A 225 -10.43 0.95 4.36
CA LEU A 225 -10.09 2.36 4.52
C LEU A 225 -8.58 2.63 4.38
N TYR A 226 -7.73 1.70 4.81
CA TYR A 226 -6.27 1.82 4.69
C TYR A 226 -5.83 1.70 3.23
N ASP A 227 -6.28 0.64 2.55
CA ASP A 227 -6.02 0.42 1.12
C ASP A 227 -6.55 1.59 0.27
N PHE A 228 -7.78 2.02 0.51
CA PHE A 228 -8.33 3.18 -0.23
C PHE A 228 -7.50 4.45 0.05
N GLY A 229 -7.17 4.68 1.32
CA GLY A 229 -6.42 5.86 1.75
C GLY A 229 -5.02 5.93 1.15
N ASP A 230 -4.26 4.85 1.16
CA ASP A 230 -2.89 4.83 0.64
C ASP A 230 -2.84 4.98 -0.89
N ALA A 231 -3.79 4.36 -1.60
CA ALA A 231 -3.90 4.49 -3.04
C ALA A 231 -4.16 5.95 -3.46
N ILE A 232 -5.12 6.63 -2.81
CA ILE A 232 -5.41 8.04 -3.06
C ILE A 232 -4.23 8.94 -2.68
N ARG A 233 -3.66 8.74 -1.48
CA ARG A 233 -2.52 9.53 -0.99
C ARG A 233 -1.38 9.53 -2.00
N PHE A 234 -1.03 8.36 -2.54
CA PHE A 234 0.07 8.23 -3.49
C PHE A 234 -0.32 8.64 -4.91
N GLY A 235 -1.44 8.12 -5.43
CA GLY A 235 -1.81 8.23 -6.84
C GLY A 235 -2.55 9.51 -7.22
N ALA A 236 -3.21 10.18 -6.28
CA ALA A 236 -3.95 11.42 -6.53
C ALA A 236 -3.21 12.69 -6.09
N SER A 237 -1.96 12.58 -5.62
CA SER A 237 -1.10 13.75 -5.37
C SER A 237 -0.64 14.36 -6.70
N THR A 238 -0.70 15.68 -6.85
CA THR A 238 -0.23 16.39 -8.05
C THR A 238 1.31 16.48 -8.16
N ALA A 239 2.02 16.04 -7.13
CA ALA A 239 3.48 16.02 -7.08
C ALA A 239 4.01 14.77 -6.39
N ALA A 240 5.32 14.55 -6.49
CA ALA A 240 6.01 13.40 -5.90
C ALA A 240 5.96 13.41 -4.36
N GLU A 241 6.12 12.24 -3.75
CA GLU A 241 6.13 12.06 -2.29
C GLU A 241 7.26 12.84 -1.60
N ASP A 242 8.33 13.14 -2.33
CA ASP A 242 9.52 13.89 -1.92
C ASP A 242 9.64 15.26 -2.63
N GLU A 243 8.53 15.87 -3.08
CA GLU A 243 8.55 17.22 -3.67
C GLU A 243 8.91 18.30 -2.63
N GLU A 244 10.00 19.03 -2.91
CA GLU A 244 10.48 20.13 -2.07
C GLU A 244 9.61 21.39 -2.20
N ASP A 245 9.08 21.69 -3.39
CA ASP A 245 8.19 22.81 -3.60
C ASP A 245 6.74 22.44 -3.22
N ILE A 246 6.43 22.65 -1.94
CA ILE A 246 5.11 22.38 -1.37
C ILE A 246 3.96 23.12 -2.09
N SER A 247 4.24 24.17 -2.87
CA SER A 247 3.19 24.87 -3.61
C SER A 247 2.59 24.04 -4.75
N LYS A 248 3.32 23.03 -5.24
CA LYS A 248 2.87 22.10 -6.29
C LYS A 248 1.99 20.95 -5.77
N ILE A 249 1.92 20.78 -4.45
CA ILE A 249 1.27 19.63 -3.82
C ILE A 249 -0.20 19.95 -3.53
N SER A 250 -1.09 19.18 -4.13
CA SER A 250 -2.54 19.23 -3.96
C SER A 250 -3.13 17.84 -4.25
N LEU A 251 -4.33 17.59 -3.71
CA LEU A 251 -5.14 16.43 -4.10
C LEU A 251 -5.85 16.71 -5.43
N ASP A 252 -5.55 15.93 -6.46
CA ASP A 252 -6.28 15.97 -7.73
C ASP A 252 -7.66 15.31 -7.57
N MET A 253 -8.71 16.13 -7.58
CA MET A 253 -10.10 15.67 -7.39
C MET A 253 -10.63 14.87 -8.59
N ASN A 254 -10.09 15.06 -9.78
CA ASN A 254 -10.45 14.23 -10.94
C ASN A 254 -9.86 12.82 -10.78
N LEU A 255 -8.61 12.71 -10.33
CA LEU A 255 -8.00 11.41 -10.01
C LEU A 255 -8.72 10.73 -8.84
N PHE A 256 -9.03 11.48 -7.77
CA PHE A 256 -9.86 10.97 -6.66
C PHE A 256 -11.17 10.37 -7.17
N LYS A 257 -11.90 11.10 -8.04
CA LYS A 257 -13.17 10.63 -8.61
C LYS A 257 -12.99 9.38 -9.49
N LYS A 258 -11.95 9.33 -10.32
CA LYS A 258 -11.66 8.19 -11.21
C LYS A 258 -11.36 6.91 -10.40
N PHE A 259 -10.46 6.99 -9.43
CA PHE A 259 -10.15 5.85 -8.55
C PHE A 259 -11.36 5.41 -7.75
N THR A 260 -12.08 6.36 -7.13
CA THR A 260 -13.27 6.04 -6.34
C THR A 260 -14.33 5.35 -7.19
N ALA A 261 -14.56 5.80 -8.42
CA ALA A 261 -15.51 5.15 -9.33
C ALA A 261 -15.12 3.71 -9.67
N GLY A 262 -13.83 3.45 -9.92
CA GLY A 262 -13.33 2.08 -10.18
C GLY A 262 -13.40 1.19 -8.93
N PHE A 263 -12.99 1.70 -7.78
CA PHE A 263 -13.07 0.96 -6.52
C PHE A 263 -14.51 0.57 -6.19
N LEU A 264 -15.44 1.54 -6.25
CA LEU A 264 -16.85 1.31 -5.97
C LEU A 264 -17.56 0.44 -7.01
N SER A 265 -17.05 0.30 -8.24
CA SER A 265 -17.66 -0.63 -9.20
C SER A 265 -17.47 -2.10 -8.80
N GLU A 266 -16.47 -2.40 -7.98
CA GLU A 266 -16.21 -3.77 -7.50
C GLU A 266 -16.68 -3.99 -6.06
N VAL A 267 -16.68 -2.97 -5.20
CA VAL A 267 -17.00 -3.16 -3.78
C VAL A 267 -18.46 -2.95 -3.38
N ARG A 268 -19.26 -2.35 -4.27
CA ARG A 268 -20.71 -2.23 -4.02
C ARG A 268 -21.33 -3.61 -3.84
N GLY A 269 -22.12 -3.73 -2.78
CA GLY A 269 -22.85 -4.96 -2.43
C GLY A 269 -22.16 -5.81 -1.37
N PHE A 270 -20.85 -5.66 -1.12
CA PHE A 270 -20.18 -6.33 0.00
C PHE A 270 -19.56 -5.36 1.01
N LEU A 271 -19.10 -4.18 0.57
CA LEU A 271 -18.67 -3.12 1.46
C LEU A 271 -19.90 -2.30 1.87
N PRO A 272 -20.26 -2.24 3.17
CA PRO A 272 -21.44 -1.51 3.60
C PRO A 272 -21.34 -0.01 3.30
N ASP A 273 -22.46 0.64 2.97
CA ASP A 273 -22.49 2.07 2.65
C ASP A 273 -21.92 2.94 3.79
N HIS A 274 -22.07 2.55 5.05
CA HIS A 274 -21.49 3.28 6.17
C HIS A 274 -19.96 3.19 6.20
N GLU A 275 -19.36 2.09 5.74
CA GLU A 275 -17.90 1.99 5.54
C GLU A 275 -17.46 2.81 4.31
N ILE A 276 -18.25 2.80 3.23
CA ILE A 276 -17.97 3.60 2.02
C ILE A 276 -17.95 5.11 2.34
N ARG A 277 -18.88 5.58 3.17
CA ARG A 277 -18.89 6.99 3.62
C ARG A 277 -17.68 7.38 4.47
N LEU A 278 -16.97 6.41 5.02
CA LEU A 278 -15.75 6.66 5.78
C LEU A 278 -14.49 6.70 4.90
N LEU A 279 -14.55 6.36 3.61
CA LEU A 279 -13.36 6.33 2.73
C LEU A 279 -12.51 7.62 2.77
N PRO A 280 -13.08 8.83 2.82
CA PRO A 280 -12.31 10.07 3.01
C PRO A 280 -11.51 10.13 4.33
N LEU A 281 -12.00 9.49 5.41
CA LEU A 281 -11.24 9.35 6.65
C LEU A 281 -9.99 8.50 6.45
N GLY A 282 -10.08 7.42 5.65
CA GLY A 282 -8.94 6.60 5.26
C GLY A 282 -7.82 7.43 4.64
N VAL A 283 -8.17 8.31 3.69
CA VAL A 283 -7.23 9.22 3.02
C VAL A 283 -6.52 10.14 4.03
N LYS A 284 -7.29 10.76 4.95
CA LYS A 284 -6.72 11.64 6.00
C LYS A 284 -5.78 10.87 6.93
N VAL A 285 -6.23 9.72 7.45
CA VAL A 285 -5.49 8.94 8.44
C VAL A 285 -4.19 8.42 7.86
N ILE A 286 -4.21 7.82 6.67
CA ILE A 286 -3.01 7.26 6.04
C ILE A 286 -2.02 8.34 5.63
N THR A 287 -2.50 9.48 5.10
CA THR A 287 -1.62 10.62 4.79
C THR A 287 -0.93 11.17 6.05
N CYS A 288 -1.69 11.30 7.14
CA CYS A 288 -1.14 11.74 8.43
C CYS A 288 -0.18 10.71 9.05
N GLU A 289 -0.49 9.41 8.94
CA GLU A 289 0.38 8.34 9.38
C GLU A 289 1.72 8.37 8.66
N LEU A 290 1.72 8.49 7.32
CA LEU A 290 2.96 8.55 6.55
C LEU A 290 3.78 9.81 6.87
N ALA A 291 3.14 10.97 7.01
CA ALA A 291 3.80 12.19 7.47
C ALA A 291 4.52 11.98 8.82
N MET A 292 3.81 11.38 9.78
CA MET A 292 4.35 11.04 11.10
C MET A 292 5.49 10.03 11.02
N ARG A 293 5.37 8.99 10.19
CA ARG A 293 6.41 7.97 10.02
C ARG A 293 7.69 8.55 9.43
N PHE A 294 7.59 9.42 8.43
CA PHE A 294 8.75 10.11 7.86
C PHE A 294 9.39 11.05 8.89
N LEU A 295 8.60 11.83 9.63
CA LEU A 295 9.14 12.72 10.66
C LEU A 295 9.80 11.94 11.81
N THR A 296 9.19 10.84 12.26
CA THR A 296 9.77 9.95 13.27
C THR A 296 11.12 9.41 12.79
N ASP A 297 11.19 8.92 11.55
CA ASP A 297 12.44 8.39 11.00
C ASP A 297 13.51 9.49 10.87
N TYR A 298 13.14 10.71 10.50
CA TYR A 298 14.05 11.85 10.48
C TYR A 298 14.62 12.17 11.88
N ILE A 299 13.79 12.18 12.92
CA ILE A 299 14.21 12.43 14.32
C ILE A 299 15.09 11.30 14.85
N ASP A 300 14.82 10.05 14.45
CA ASP A 300 15.61 8.88 14.84
C ASP A 300 16.92 8.72 14.04
N GLY A 301 17.15 9.54 13.00
CA GLY A 301 18.38 9.50 12.20
C GLY A 301 18.32 8.63 10.94
N ASP A 302 17.16 8.54 10.30
CA ASP A 302 16.91 7.93 8.98
C ASP A 302 17.22 6.42 8.92
N LEU A 303 16.69 5.67 9.89
CA LEU A 303 17.01 4.26 10.13
C LEU A 303 16.06 3.28 9.41
N TYR A 304 14.90 3.73 8.97
CA TYR A 304 13.85 2.90 8.39
C TYR A 304 13.70 3.10 6.88
N PHE A 305 13.54 4.34 6.42
CA PHE A 305 13.37 4.66 5.00
C PHE A 305 14.72 4.93 4.33
N LYS A 306 14.88 4.47 3.09
CA LYS A 306 16.05 4.85 2.28
C LYS A 306 16.01 6.34 1.98
N VAL A 307 17.07 7.05 2.37
CA VAL A 307 17.26 8.49 2.13
C VAL A 307 18.33 8.75 1.06
N ARG A 308 18.25 9.93 0.43
CA ARG A 308 19.19 10.40 -0.61
C ARG A 308 20.01 11.61 -0.14
N SER A 309 19.54 12.26 0.91
CA SER A 309 20.14 13.39 1.60
C SER A 309 19.71 13.36 3.07
N PRO A 310 20.42 14.07 3.97
CA PRO A 310 20.06 14.12 5.40
C PRO A 310 18.63 14.62 5.67
N ASP A 311 18.08 15.47 4.81
CA ASP A 311 16.76 16.08 5.01
C ASP A 311 15.64 15.37 4.23
N HIS A 312 15.94 14.27 3.54
CA HIS A 312 15.00 13.64 2.61
C HIS A 312 13.69 13.21 3.30
N ASN A 313 13.77 12.65 4.50
CA ASN A 313 12.57 12.27 5.25
C ASN A 313 11.80 13.49 5.77
N LEU A 314 12.47 14.59 6.13
CA LEU A 314 11.79 15.84 6.49
C LEU A 314 11.04 16.44 5.29
N ILE A 315 11.64 16.42 4.10
CA ILE A 315 10.99 16.84 2.84
C ILE A 315 9.73 16.00 2.61
N ARG A 316 9.83 14.68 2.72
CA ARG A 316 8.67 13.78 2.59
C ARG A 316 7.59 14.07 3.62
N ALA A 317 7.97 14.26 4.89
CA ALA A 317 7.03 14.60 5.96
C ALA A 317 6.26 15.88 5.62
N ARG A 318 6.97 16.95 5.23
CA ARG A 318 6.37 18.23 4.83
C ARG A 318 5.46 18.10 3.60
N ALA A 319 5.86 17.31 2.61
CA ALA A 319 5.04 17.03 1.45
C ALA A 319 3.71 16.35 1.84
N GLN A 320 3.75 15.35 2.72
CA GLN A 320 2.55 14.67 3.21
C GLN A 320 1.69 15.60 4.11
N MET A 321 2.29 16.45 4.94
CA MET A 321 1.55 17.44 5.75
C MET A 321 0.83 18.48 4.88
N LYS A 322 1.49 18.92 3.80
CA LYS A 322 0.89 19.82 2.82
C LYS A 322 -0.28 19.15 2.10
N LEU A 323 -0.11 17.90 1.65
CA LEU A 323 -1.17 17.11 1.03
C LEU A 323 -2.35 16.93 2.01
N LEU A 324 -2.08 16.58 3.26
CA LEU A 324 -3.11 16.42 4.29
C LEU A 324 -3.90 17.70 4.52
N THR A 325 -3.22 18.85 4.58
CA THR A 325 -3.88 20.16 4.71
C THR A 325 -4.84 20.43 3.53
N ASP A 326 -4.46 20.02 2.32
CA ASP A 326 -5.31 20.16 1.14
C ASP A 326 -6.50 19.17 1.13
N ILE A 327 -6.24 17.92 1.54
CA ILE A 327 -7.28 16.88 1.76
C ILE A 327 -8.32 17.39 2.78
N GLU A 328 -7.87 17.97 3.88
CA GLU A 328 -8.77 18.52 4.91
C GLU A 328 -9.66 19.63 4.34
N LYS A 329 -9.10 20.54 3.54
CA LYS A 329 -9.87 21.61 2.85
C LYS A 329 -10.88 21.06 1.85
N LYS A 330 -10.60 19.93 1.21
CA LYS A 330 -11.44 19.29 0.19
C LYS A 330 -12.37 18.20 0.75
N SER A 331 -12.47 18.08 2.08
CA SER A 331 -13.25 17.03 2.74
C SER A 331 -14.70 16.95 2.24
N GLU A 332 -15.40 18.09 2.22
CA GLU A 332 -16.79 18.15 1.77
C GLU A 332 -16.95 17.77 0.29
N GLU A 333 -15.94 18.07 -0.54
CA GLU A 333 -15.94 17.72 -1.96
C GLU A 333 -15.76 16.21 -2.15
N MET A 334 -14.82 15.60 -1.42
CA MET A 334 -14.64 14.14 -1.41
C MET A 334 -15.91 13.42 -0.94
N GLU A 335 -16.55 13.90 0.14
CA GLU A 335 -17.81 13.35 0.65
C GLU A 335 -18.93 13.45 -0.40
N LYS A 336 -19.06 14.60 -1.09
CA LYS A 336 -20.02 14.76 -2.20
C LYS A 336 -19.77 13.78 -3.33
N VAL A 337 -18.51 13.57 -3.73
CA VAL A 337 -18.16 12.60 -4.78
C VAL A 337 -18.56 11.18 -4.37
N ILE A 338 -18.34 10.80 -3.10
CA ILE A 338 -18.76 9.50 -2.57
C ILE A 338 -20.28 9.35 -2.62
N GLU A 339 -21.03 10.36 -2.19
CA GLU A 339 -22.50 10.35 -2.21
C GLU A 339 -23.08 10.38 -3.63
N GLU A 340 -22.45 11.09 -4.57
CA GLU A 340 -22.82 11.06 -5.99
C GLU A 340 -22.62 9.69 -6.59
N LEU A 341 -21.51 9.03 -6.26
CA LEU A 341 -21.24 7.69 -6.74
C LEU A 341 -22.19 6.68 -6.09
N LEU A 342 -22.50 6.77 -4.79
CA LEU A 342 -23.39 5.81 -4.12
C LEU A 342 -24.84 5.78 -4.68
N LYS A 343 -25.30 6.86 -5.30
CA LYS A 343 -26.59 6.91 -6.01
C LYS A 343 -26.58 6.03 -7.26
#